data_AF-A0ABD2NPG1-F1
#
_entry.id   AF-A0ABD2NPG1-F1
#
_cell.length_a   1.000
_cell.length_b   1.000
_cell.length_c   1.000
_cell.angle_alpha   90.00
_cell.angle_beta   90.00
_cell.angle_gamma   90.00
#
_symmetry.space_group_name_H-M   'P 1'
#
loop_
_entity.id
_entity.type
_entity.pdbx_description
1 polymer ?
#
loop_
_entity_poly.entity_id
_entity_poly.type
_entity_poly.pdbx_seq_one_letter_code
_entity_poly.pdbx_strand_id
1 'polypeptide(L)'
;VMDDTAPRRRLTRQQLRFLLNQAWGRSETSGNAILGFRAAGVFPLNPGAIPEYDFSENFEQLDERNIEHAAQVPLASDPGQSTSFQTVDQPTPTRLLNESALPVKRNEVRKRAKQSILLTSEDHIDNRKMKENEKEKKEKCRKNQK
;
A
#
# COMPACT_ATOMS: atom_id res chain seq x y z
N VAL A 1 19.40 3.24 -34.82
CA VAL A 1 18.08 2.57 -34.95
C VAL A 1 18.26 1.19 -34.35
N MET A 2 17.85 1.01 -33.10
CA MET A 2 18.02 -0.23 -32.33
C MET A 2 16.68 -0.97 -32.38
N ASP A 3 16.71 -2.24 -32.75
CA ASP A 3 15.54 -3.08 -32.99
C ASP A 3 14.76 -3.36 -31.69
N ASP A 4 13.68 -2.62 -31.45
CA ASP A 4 12.70 -2.85 -30.38
C ASP A 4 11.70 -3.98 -30.71
N THR A 5 12.19 -5.11 -31.23
CA THR A 5 11.36 -6.29 -31.51
C THR A 5 11.78 -7.48 -30.66
N ALA A 6 11.78 -7.31 -29.34
CA ALA A 6 11.65 -8.44 -28.45
C ALA A 6 10.21 -8.99 -28.57
N PRO A 7 10.00 -10.28 -28.87
CA PRO A 7 8.65 -10.84 -28.90
C PRO A 7 8.01 -10.61 -27.54
N ARG A 8 6.75 -10.12 -27.52
CA ARG A 8 5.95 -9.90 -26.30
C ARG A 8 5.72 -11.22 -25.57
N ARG A 9 6.75 -11.72 -24.88
CA ARG A 9 6.70 -12.92 -24.06
C ARG A 9 5.76 -12.64 -22.90
N ARG A 10 4.66 -13.38 -22.84
CA ARG A 10 3.74 -13.31 -21.72
C ARG A 10 4.46 -13.86 -20.49
N LEU A 11 4.58 -13.04 -19.45
CA LEU A 11 5.12 -13.47 -18.16
C LEU A 11 4.27 -14.61 -17.60
N THR A 12 4.92 -15.71 -17.25
CA THR A 12 4.25 -16.76 -16.49
C THR A 12 4.03 -16.30 -15.05
N ARG A 13 3.03 -16.87 -14.37
CA ARG A 13 2.74 -16.53 -12.95
C ARG A 13 3.97 -16.72 -12.04
N GLN A 14 4.80 -17.72 -12.32
CA GLN A 14 6.03 -17.98 -11.56
C GLN A 14 7.07 -16.88 -11.78
N GLN A 15 7.28 -16.46 -13.03
CA GLN A 15 8.19 -15.37 -13.37
C GLN A 15 7.75 -14.04 -12.73
N LEU A 16 6.44 -13.77 -12.72
CA LEU A 16 5.89 -12.58 -12.06
C LEU A 16 6.20 -12.58 -10.56
N ARG A 17 6.01 -13.71 -9.87
CA ARG A 17 6.30 -13.83 -8.44
C ARG A 17 7.78 -13.60 -8.14
N PHE A 18 8.65 -14.22 -8.92
CA PHE A 18 10.09 -14.06 -8.78
C PHE A 18 10.51 -12.60 -8.98
N LEU A 19 10.05 -11.98 -10.07
CA LEU A 19 10.36 -10.59 -10.39
C LEU A 19 9.80 -9.63 -9.33
N LEU A 20 8.59 -9.89 -8.83
CA LEU A 20 7.99 -9.08 -7.78
C LEU A 20 8.81 -9.14 -6.50
N ASN A 21 9.21 -10.33 -6.04
CA ASN A 21 10.05 -10.46 -4.84
C ASN A 21 11.39 -9.73 -5.02
N GLN A 22 11.99 -9.85 -6.21
CA GLN A 22 13.24 -9.16 -6.54
C GLN A 22 13.08 -7.64 -6.57
N ALA A 23 12.00 -7.15 -7.18
CA ALA A 23 11.69 -5.72 -7.25
C ALA A 23 11.35 -5.15 -5.87
N TRP A 24 10.60 -5.90 -5.06
CA TRP A 24 10.22 -5.51 -3.70
C TRP A 24 11.46 -5.37 -2.81
N GLY A 25 12.31 -6.40 -2.77
CA GLY A 25 13.55 -6.35 -1.99
C GLY A 25 14.51 -5.24 -2.43
N ARG A 26 14.48 -4.85 -3.72
CA ARG A 26 15.24 -3.68 -4.21
C ARG A 26 14.58 -2.34 -3.92
N SER A 27 13.26 -2.32 -3.75
CA SER A 27 12.51 -1.10 -3.45
C SER A 27 12.61 -0.73 -1.97
N GLU A 28 12.70 -1.74 -1.10
CA GLU A 28 12.83 -1.61 0.35
C GLU A 28 14.29 -1.32 0.75
N THR A 29 14.81 -0.17 0.33
CA THR A 29 16.10 0.34 0.82
C THR A 29 15.88 1.41 1.87
N SER A 30 16.76 1.46 2.88
CA SER A 30 16.78 2.53 3.87
C SER A 30 16.90 3.91 3.21
N GLY A 31 17.62 4.02 2.09
CA GLY A 31 17.69 5.24 1.28
C GLY A 31 16.32 5.68 0.74
N ASN A 32 15.55 4.77 0.15
CA ASN A 32 14.19 5.07 -0.33
C ASN A 32 13.25 5.46 0.81
N ALA A 33 13.37 4.80 1.97
CA ALA A 33 12.62 5.15 3.16
C ALA A 33 12.95 6.57 3.64
N ILE A 34 14.25 6.93 3.73
CA ILE A 34 14.71 8.27 4.09
C ILE A 34 14.17 9.32 3.11
N LEU A 35 14.18 9.04 1.81
CA LEU A 35 13.59 9.93 0.80
C LEU A 35 12.09 10.12 1.01
N GLY A 36 11.36 9.06 1.36
CA GLY A 36 9.93 9.13 1.71
C GLY A 36 9.68 10.02 2.93
N PHE A 37 10.46 9.85 4.00
CA PHE A 37 10.38 10.71 5.18
C PHE A 37 10.69 12.17 4.84
N ARG A 38 11.75 12.42 4.06
CA ARG A 38 12.11 13.78 3.63
C ARG A 38 11.01 14.45 2.80
N ALA A 39 10.35 13.70 1.91
CA ALA A 39 9.23 14.22 1.14
C ALA A 39 8.03 14.60 2.04
N ALA A 40 7.86 13.92 3.17
CA ALA A 40 6.89 14.26 4.20
C ALA A 40 7.36 15.36 5.18
N GLY A 41 8.57 15.91 4.99
CA GLY A 41 9.16 16.91 5.89
C GLY A 41 9.74 16.33 7.18
N VAL A 42 9.84 15.00 7.29
CA VAL A 42 10.42 14.30 8.44
C VAL A 42 11.89 13.99 8.13
N PHE A 43 12.80 14.33 9.04
CA PHE A 43 14.24 14.16 8.86
C PHE A 43 14.84 13.25 9.94
N PRO A 44 14.84 11.91 9.74
CA PRO A 44 15.20 10.95 10.79
C PRO A 44 16.65 11.05 11.28
N LEU A 45 17.54 11.63 10.48
CA LEU A 45 18.99 11.66 10.72
C LEU A 45 19.57 13.09 10.68
N ASN A 46 18.74 14.12 10.82
CA ASN A 46 19.25 15.49 10.85
C ASN A 46 19.35 15.97 12.32
N PRO A 47 20.54 15.96 12.94
CA PRO A 47 20.71 16.43 14.31
C PRO A 47 20.45 17.94 14.45
N GLY A 48 20.46 18.70 13.34
CA GLY A 48 20.13 20.13 13.34
C GLY A 48 18.65 20.44 13.06
N ALA A 49 17.82 19.43 12.76
CA ALA A 49 16.38 19.66 12.55
C ALA A 49 15.60 19.71 13.88
N ILE A 50 16.13 19.07 14.92
CA ILE A 50 15.54 18.99 16.24
C ILE A 50 16.43 19.82 17.17
N PRO A 51 15.92 20.90 17.78
CA PRO A 51 16.70 21.69 18.72
C PRO A 51 17.21 20.86 19.90
N GLU A 52 18.40 21.16 20.43
CA GLU A 52 18.99 20.40 21.55
C GLU A 52 18.10 20.36 22.79
N TYR A 53 17.26 21.39 23.01
CA TYR A 53 16.31 21.42 24.12
C TYR A 53 15.18 20.40 23.96
N ASP A 54 14.86 19.94 22.76
CA ASP A 54 13.79 18.97 22.48
C ASP A 54 14.27 17.53 22.76
N PHE A 55 15.59 17.31 22.77
CA PHE A 55 16.24 16.10 23.27
C PHE A 55 16.46 16.12 24.79
N SER A 56 16.06 17.19 25.48
CA SER A 56 16.17 17.19 26.93
C SER A 56 15.27 16.09 27.50
N GLU A 57 15.89 15.20 28.27
CA GLU A 57 15.24 14.12 29.01
C GLU A 57 14.34 14.69 30.13
N ASN A 58 13.37 15.52 29.78
CA ASN A 58 12.16 15.65 30.56
C ASN A 58 11.26 14.49 30.15
N PHE A 59 11.75 13.26 30.36
CA PHE A 59 10.85 12.16 30.64
C PHE A 59 10.18 12.54 31.96
N GLU A 60 9.11 13.33 31.89
CA GLU A 60 8.11 13.27 32.93
C GLU A 60 7.81 11.79 33.10
N GLN A 61 8.17 11.31 34.28
CA GLN A 61 8.04 9.97 34.77
C GLN A 61 6.56 9.58 34.66
N LEU A 62 6.13 9.19 33.46
CA LEU A 62 4.85 8.54 33.24
C LEU A 62 4.97 7.19 33.94
N ASP A 63 4.44 7.17 35.15
CA ASP A 63 4.37 6.06 36.10
C ASP A 63 4.58 4.68 35.45
N GLU A 64 5.65 4.01 35.89
CA GLU A 64 6.14 2.69 35.48
C GLU A 64 5.20 1.52 35.84
N ARG A 65 3.88 1.63 35.61
CA ARG A 65 2.91 0.56 35.92
C ARG A 65 2.11 0.04 34.73
N ASN A 66 2.62 0.16 33.49
CA ASN A 66 1.93 -0.47 32.35
C ASN A 66 2.82 -0.80 31.13
N ILE A 67 4.07 -1.26 31.33
CA ILE A 67 4.93 -1.72 30.22
C ILE A 67 5.65 -3.02 30.61
N GLU A 68 4.91 -4.09 30.89
CA GLU A 68 5.48 -5.45 30.96
C GLU A 68 5.01 -6.38 29.83
N HIS A 69 4.12 -5.91 28.94
CA HIS A 69 3.48 -6.80 27.94
C HIS A 69 4.00 -6.66 26.49
N ALA A 70 4.99 -5.82 26.20
CA ALA A 70 5.41 -5.55 24.81
C ALA A 70 6.74 -6.22 24.37
N ALA A 71 7.41 -7.01 25.20
CA ALA A 71 8.77 -7.49 24.92
C ALA A 71 8.99 -9.01 25.11
N GLN A 72 7.99 -9.85 24.85
CA GLN A 72 8.21 -11.31 24.79
C GLN A 72 7.99 -11.83 23.37
N VAL A 73 9.08 -11.88 22.60
CA VAL A 73 9.21 -12.77 21.44
C VAL A 73 9.62 -14.14 21.99
N PRO A 74 8.82 -15.22 21.87
CA PRO A 74 9.28 -16.53 22.28
C PRO A 74 10.17 -17.12 21.18
N LEU A 75 11.45 -17.19 21.51
CA LEU A 75 12.47 -17.98 20.83
C LEU A 75 12.06 -19.47 20.89
N ALA A 76 12.09 -20.16 19.75
CA ALA A 76 11.74 -21.56 19.63
C ALA A 76 12.63 -22.45 20.52
N SER A 77 12.01 -23.21 21.43
CA SER A 77 12.61 -24.35 22.12
C SER A 77 11.48 -25.25 22.64
N ASP A 78 11.25 -26.37 21.96
CA ASP A 78 10.72 -27.60 22.58
C ASP A 78 11.93 -28.34 23.20
N PRO A 79 11.81 -29.19 24.25
CA PRO A 79 10.71 -30.16 24.41
C PRO A 79 10.15 -30.35 25.84
N GLY A 80 8.88 -30.74 25.91
CA GLY A 80 8.38 -31.73 26.86
C GLY A 80 8.15 -31.29 28.31
N GLN A 81 6.89 -30.98 28.64
CA GLN A 81 6.35 -31.37 29.94
C GLN A 81 4.82 -31.50 29.88
N SER A 82 4.38 -32.74 30.00
CA SER A 82 3.02 -33.14 30.31
C SER A 82 2.69 -32.79 31.75
N THR A 83 1.79 -31.83 31.97
CA THR A 83 1.05 -31.68 33.22
C THR A 83 -0.40 -31.32 32.91
N SER A 84 -1.24 -32.34 33.07
CA SER A 84 -2.69 -32.23 33.09
C SER A 84 -3.15 -31.36 34.26
N PHE A 85 -3.73 -30.19 33.98
CA PHE A 85 -4.52 -29.45 34.96
C PHE A 85 -5.77 -28.84 34.31
N GLN A 86 -6.90 -29.43 34.72
CA GLN A 86 -8.21 -28.84 34.97
C GLN A 86 -8.79 -27.88 33.93
N THR A 87 -9.83 -28.39 33.27
CA THR A 87 -10.83 -27.68 32.47
C THR A 87 -11.55 -26.64 33.33
N VAL A 88 -11.02 -25.43 33.37
CA VAL A 88 -11.81 -24.23 33.63
C VAL A 88 -11.99 -23.58 32.27
N ASP A 89 -13.24 -23.46 31.83
CA ASP A 89 -13.63 -22.79 30.57
C ASP A 89 -13.21 -21.32 30.59
N GLN A 90 -11.91 -21.04 30.46
CA GLN A 90 -11.43 -19.73 30.09
C GLN A 90 -11.52 -19.62 28.57
N PRO A 91 -12.26 -18.63 28.03
CA PRO A 91 -12.29 -18.40 26.60
C PRO A 91 -10.88 -17.99 26.16
N THR A 92 -10.17 -18.91 25.50
CA THR A 92 -8.89 -18.61 24.86
C THR A 92 -9.14 -17.50 23.83
N PRO A 93 -8.24 -16.51 23.68
CA PRO A 93 -8.44 -15.41 22.73
C PRO A 93 -8.75 -15.89 21.30
N THR A 94 -8.23 -17.06 20.90
CA THR A 94 -8.55 -17.72 19.63
C THR A 94 -10.03 -18.12 19.48
N ARG A 95 -10.70 -18.52 20.57
CA ARG A 95 -12.14 -18.84 20.59
C ARG A 95 -12.98 -17.58 20.41
N LEU A 96 -12.64 -16.50 21.12
CA LEU A 96 -13.31 -15.20 21.00
C LEU A 96 -13.18 -14.61 19.57
N LEU A 97 -12.04 -14.83 18.92
CA LEU A 97 -11.82 -14.40 17.54
C LEU A 97 -12.65 -15.20 16.53
N ASN A 98 -12.81 -16.51 16.71
CA ASN A 98 -13.55 -17.36 15.78
C ASN A 98 -15.09 -17.22 15.88
N GLU A 99 -15.63 -16.82 17.04
CA GLU A 99 -17.07 -16.60 17.21
C GLU A 99 -17.54 -15.27 16.60
N SER A 100 -16.64 -14.30 16.41
CA SER A 100 -16.92 -13.11 15.61
C SER A 100 -16.82 -13.43 14.11
N ALA A 101 -17.75 -14.24 13.61
CA ALA A 101 -17.95 -14.41 12.18
C ALA A 101 -18.41 -13.06 11.59
N LEU A 102 -17.44 -12.21 11.23
CA LEU A 102 -17.69 -10.98 10.51
C LEU A 102 -18.43 -11.36 9.22
N PRO A 103 -19.53 -10.66 8.86
CA PRO A 103 -20.20 -10.91 7.60
C PRO A 103 -19.21 -10.61 6.47
N VAL A 104 -18.66 -11.67 5.87
CA VAL A 104 -17.83 -11.56 4.67
C VAL A 104 -18.77 -11.18 3.53
N LYS A 105 -19.10 -9.89 3.47
CA LYS A 105 -19.71 -9.29 2.28
C LYS A 105 -18.68 -9.41 1.18
N ARG A 106 -18.82 -10.46 0.37
CA ARG A 106 -18.04 -10.66 -0.85
C ARG A 106 -18.39 -9.50 -1.76
N ASN A 107 -17.56 -8.45 -1.73
CA ASN A 107 -17.70 -7.32 -2.64
C ASN A 107 -17.62 -7.87 -4.05
N GLU A 108 -18.74 -7.86 -4.77
CA GLU A 108 -18.73 -8.12 -6.20
C GLU A 108 -17.92 -7.01 -6.85
N VAL A 109 -16.65 -7.31 -7.15
CA VAL A 109 -15.80 -6.45 -7.94
C VAL A 109 -16.39 -6.42 -9.34
N ARG A 110 -17.28 -5.45 -9.59
CA ARG A 110 -17.72 -5.15 -10.95
C ARG A 110 -16.47 -4.86 -11.76
N LYS A 111 -16.22 -5.65 -12.81
CA LYS A 111 -15.11 -5.42 -13.73
C LYS A 111 -15.23 -3.98 -14.24
N ARG A 112 -14.23 -3.14 -13.93
CA ARG A 112 -14.15 -1.78 -14.47
C ARG A 112 -13.89 -1.93 -15.97
N ALA A 113 -14.92 -1.79 -16.79
CA ALA A 113 -14.86 -1.95 -18.25
C ALA A 113 -14.04 -0.86 -18.97
N LYS A 114 -13.41 0.05 -18.23
CA LYS A 114 -12.60 1.12 -18.83
C LYS A 114 -11.17 0.62 -18.91
N GLN A 115 -10.82 0.13 -20.10
CA GLN A 115 -9.43 -0.08 -20.48
C GLN A 115 -8.70 1.28 -20.44
N SER A 116 -7.42 1.25 -20.06
CA SER A 116 -6.55 2.42 -20.12
C SER A 116 -6.48 2.90 -21.57
N ILE A 117 -7.12 4.03 -21.87
CA ILE A 117 -7.03 4.66 -23.18
C ILE A 117 -5.70 5.41 -23.21
N LEU A 118 -4.80 5.02 -24.13
CA LEU A 118 -3.58 5.77 -24.38
C LEU A 118 -3.98 7.12 -24.98
N LEU A 119 -3.65 8.22 -24.30
CA LEU A 119 -3.99 9.57 -24.74
C LEU A 119 -3.35 9.95 -26.09
N THR A 120 -2.38 9.16 -26.56
CA THR A 120 -1.68 9.33 -27.84
C THR A 120 -2.14 8.35 -28.92
N SER A 121 -3.16 7.51 -28.67
CA SER A 121 -3.68 6.64 -29.72
C SER A 121 -4.42 7.46 -30.79
N GLU A 122 -4.31 7.04 -32.05
CA GLU A 122 -4.97 7.71 -33.18
C GLU A 122 -6.48 7.85 -32.95
N ASP A 123 -7.12 6.77 -32.47
CA ASP A 123 -8.54 6.78 -32.10
C ASP A 123 -8.88 7.85 -31.04
N HIS A 124 -7.99 8.12 -30.08
CA HIS A 124 -8.23 9.13 -29.04
C HIS A 124 -8.14 10.55 -29.61
N ILE A 125 -7.14 10.77 -30.47
CA ILE A 125 -6.90 12.05 -31.16
C ILE A 125 -8.08 12.38 -32.08
N ASP A 126 -8.56 11.42 -32.85
CA ASP A 126 -9.70 11.60 -33.77
C ASP A 126 -11.01 11.87 -33.02
N ASN A 127 -11.28 11.10 -31.95
CA ASN A 127 -12.43 11.35 -31.09
C ASN A 127 -12.39 12.75 -30.44
N ARG A 128 -11.20 13.25 -30.10
CA ARG A 128 -11.02 14.61 -29.58
C ARG A 128 -11.33 15.66 -30.64
N LYS A 129 -10.80 15.51 -31.87
CA LYS A 129 -11.07 16.43 -33.00
C LYS A 129 -12.55 16.47 -33.36
N MET A 130 -13.23 15.32 -33.40
CA MET A 130 -14.66 15.24 -33.69
C MET A 130 -15.51 16.00 -32.66
N LYS A 131 -15.17 15.86 -31.36
CA LYS A 131 -15.85 16.60 -30.28
C LYS A 131 -15.62 18.10 -30.36
N GLU A 132 -14.44 18.53 -30.79
CA GLU A 132 -14.10 19.94 -30.97
C GLU A 132 -14.91 20.56 -32.11
N ASN A 133 -14.97 19.87 -33.26
CA ASN A 133 -15.80 20.27 -34.41
C ASN A 133 -17.29 20.35 -34.05
N GLU A 134 -17.79 19.42 -33.22
CA GLU A 134 -19.19 19.44 -32.76
C GLU A 134 -19.48 20.65 -31.86
N LYS A 135 -18.55 21.01 -30.97
CA LYS A 135 -18.67 22.21 -30.13
C LYS A 135 -18.67 23.48 -30.97
N GLU A 136 -17.78 23.57 -31.94
CA GLU A 136 -17.69 24.73 -32.84
C GLU A 136 -18.99 24.93 -33.65
N LYS A 137 -19.56 23.82 -34.17
CA LYS A 137 -20.87 23.87 -34.85
C LYS A 137 -21.98 24.36 -33.93
N LYS A 138 -22.05 23.85 -32.69
CA LYS A 138 -23.06 24.28 -31.70
C LYS A 138 -22.89 25.76 -31.34
N GLU A 139 -21.66 26.24 -31.22
CA GLU A 139 -21.39 27.65 -30.92
C GLU A 139 -21.79 28.57 -32.08
N LYS A 140 -21.49 28.19 -33.33
CA LYS A 140 -21.93 28.95 -34.51
C LYS A 140 -23.45 29.03 -34.61
N CYS A 141 -24.17 27.92 -34.37
CA CYS A 141 -25.64 27.95 -34.34
C CYS A 141 -26.19 28.89 -33.25
N ARG A 142 -25.57 28.94 -32.07
CA ARG A 142 -25.99 29.86 -30.99
C ARG A 142 -25.74 31.32 -31.33
N LYS A 143 -24.66 31.64 -32.04
CA LYS A 143 -24.34 33.02 -32.46
C LYS A 143 -25.25 33.52 -33.58
N ASN A 144 -25.73 32.63 -34.45
CA ASN A 144 -26.66 33.00 -35.53
C ASN A 144 -28.12 33.14 -35.08
N GLN A 145 -28.44 32.80 -33.82
CA GLN A 145 -29.79 32.92 -33.24
C GLN A 145 -29.97 34.18 -32.36
N LYS A 146 -28.97 35.05 -32.26
CA LYS A 146 -28.97 36.25 -31.44
C LYS A 146 -28.76 37.48 -32.30
#